data_AF-A0A3D1P7S0-F1
#
_entry.id   AF-A0A3D1P7S0-F1
#
_cell.length_a   1.000
_cell.length_b   1.000
_cell.length_c   1.000
_cell.angle_alpha   90.00
_cell.angle_beta   90.00
_cell.angle_gamma   90.00
#
_symmetry.space_group_name_H-M   'P 1'
#
loop_
_entity.id
_entity.type
_entity.pdbx_description
1 polymer ?
#
loop_
_entity_poly.entity_id
_entity_poly.type
_entity_poly.pdbx_seq_one_letter_code
_entity_poly.pdbx_strand_id
1 'polypeptide(L)'
;SALKQEVLLHHQERYLEAAGGSANFNKAFYLPTLADTFVSELRQWVNQYSVDPFPETTLPPPLPREKLLDRYHSHTQKCGSCRSALANIQRLRNWLAITAAIAIAMIPLLAVLGETSFLASFLSTTVILVLGATLLGLGKLERQLYEGRNVPLRNLPD
;
A
#
# COMPACT_ATOMS: atom_id res chain seq x y z
N SER A 1 14.26 1.19 -9.72
CA SER A 1 15.08 1.14 -10.94
C SER A 1 15.63 -0.27 -11.06
N ALA A 2 15.45 -0.92 -12.21
CA ALA A 2 15.77 -2.32 -12.52
C ALA A 2 15.09 -3.39 -11.62
N LEU A 3 15.51 -3.52 -10.35
CA LEU A 3 15.05 -4.57 -9.43
C LEU A 3 13.50 -4.64 -9.32
N LYS A 4 12.81 -3.50 -9.27
CA LYS A 4 11.34 -3.47 -9.17
C LYS A 4 10.63 -4.00 -10.42
N GLN A 5 11.21 -3.76 -11.59
CA GLN A 5 10.65 -4.23 -12.86
C GLN A 5 10.83 -5.74 -12.98
N GLU A 6 12.01 -6.23 -12.61
CA GLU A 6 12.36 -7.65 -12.60
C GLU A 6 11.42 -8.46 -11.68
N VAL A 7 11.09 -7.93 -10.50
CA VAL A 7 10.20 -8.64 -9.56
C VAL A 7 8.72 -8.52 -9.96
N LEU A 8 8.30 -7.44 -10.62
CA LEU A 8 6.95 -7.36 -11.19
C LEU A 8 6.78 -8.40 -12.32
N LEU A 9 7.76 -8.47 -13.23
CA LEU A 9 7.80 -9.44 -14.31
C LEU A 9 7.79 -10.88 -13.77
N HIS A 10 8.57 -11.13 -12.73
CA HIS A 10 8.61 -12.40 -12.03
C HIS A 10 7.23 -12.85 -11.50
N HIS A 11 6.46 -11.93 -10.92
CA HIS A 11 5.11 -12.25 -10.43
C HIS A 11 4.13 -12.49 -11.58
N GLN A 12 4.27 -11.74 -12.68
CA GLN A 12 3.47 -11.92 -13.89
C GLN A 12 3.74 -13.28 -14.55
N GLU A 13 5.00 -13.70 -14.69
CA GLU A 13 5.33 -15.00 -15.29
C GLU A 13 4.79 -16.17 -14.44
N ARG A 14 4.91 -16.11 -13.11
CA ARG A 14 4.27 -17.14 -12.24
C ARG A 14 2.76 -17.19 -12.38
N TYR A 15 2.11 -16.04 -12.43
CA TYR A 15 0.66 -15.98 -12.62
C TYR A 15 0.27 -16.56 -13.98
N LEU A 16 1.06 -16.28 -15.01
CA LEU A 16 0.84 -16.81 -16.35
C LEU A 16 1.06 -18.32 -16.42
N GLU A 17 2.11 -18.86 -15.80
CA GLU A 17 2.31 -20.30 -15.63
C GLU A 17 1.08 -20.96 -14.99
N ALA A 18 0.59 -20.39 -13.89
CA ALA A 18 -0.61 -20.88 -13.21
C ALA A 18 -1.89 -20.75 -14.07
N ALA A 19 -1.98 -19.74 -14.93
CA ALA A 19 -3.11 -19.50 -15.84
C ALA A 19 -3.05 -20.36 -17.13
N GLY A 20 -2.14 -21.34 -17.21
CA GLY A 20 -2.01 -22.25 -18.35
C GLY A 20 -1.00 -21.80 -19.40
N GLY A 21 -0.05 -20.96 -19.01
CA GLY A 21 1.14 -20.62 -19.78
C GLY A 21 0.92 -19.62 -20.91
N SER A 22 1.94 -19.48 -21.76
CA SER A 22 2.05 -18.42 -22.77
C SER A 22 0.89 -18.35 -23.76
N ALA A 23 0.26 -19.49 -24.07
CA ALA A 23 -0.89 -19.57 -24.96
C ALA A 23 -2.14 -18.85 -24.39
N ASN A 24 -2.25 -18.75 -23.07
CA ASN A 24 -3.36 -18.08 -22.39
C ASN A 24 -3.05 -16.62 -22.01
N PHE A 25 -1.96 -16.04 -22.50
CA PHE A 25 -1.54 -14.67 -22.15
C PHE A 25 -2.65 -13.62 -22.33
N ASN A 26 -3.35 -13.65 -23.47
CA ASN A 26 -4.44 -12.70 -23.77
C ASN A 26 -5.68 -12.90 -22.89
N LYS A 27 -5.83 -14.06 -22.21
CA LYS A 27 -6.88 -14.30 -21.22
C LYS A 27 -6.41 -13.94 -19.81
N ALA A 28 -5.13 -14.16 -19.51
CA ALA A 28 -4.53 -13.89 -18.20
C ALA A 28 -4.33 -12.38 -17.94
N PHE A 29 -4.05 -11.60 -18.98
CA PHE A 29 -3.77 -10.16 -18.87
C PHE A 29 -4.69 -9.32 -19.76
N TYR A 30 -5.29 -8.29 -19.17
CA TYR A 30 -6.02 -7.26 -19.90
C TYR A 30 -5.14 -6.01 -19.99
N LEU A 31 -4.64 -5.72 -21.19
CA LEU A 31 -3.67 -4.65 -21.47
C LEU A 31 -4.29 -3.64 -22.46
N PRO A 32 -5.17 -2.73 -22.00
CA PRO A 32 -5.95 -1.88 -22.89
C PRO A 32 -5.20 -0.63 -23.39
N THR A 33 -3.98 -0.38 -22.91
CA THR A 33 -3.31 0.90 -23.17
C THR A 33 -2.27 0.79 -24.29
N LEU A 34 -2.11 1.87 -25.07
CA LEU A 34 -1.10 1.92 -26.15
C LEU A 34 0.32 1.67 -25.65
N ALA A 35 0.61 2.00 -24.38
CA ALA A 35 1.92 1.73 -23.77
C ALA A 35 2.22 0.23 -23.64
N ASP A 36 1.19 -0.62 -23.65
CA ASP A 36 1.30 -2.06 -23.49
C ASP A 36 1.47 -2.80 -24.84
N THR A 37 1.29 -2.12 -25.97
CA THR A 37 1.32 -2.71 -27.31
C THR A 37 2.63 -3.46 -27.58
N PHE A 38 3.77 -2.91 -27.13
CA PHE A 38 5.06 -3.59 -27.30
C PHE A 38 5.12 -4.94 -26.58
N VAL A 39 4.49 -5.05 -25.40
CA VAL A 39 4.47 -6.29 -24.61
C VAL A 39 3.57 -7.33 -25.28
N SER A 40 2.42 -6.91 -25.82
CA SER A 40 1.51 -7.82 -26.54
C SER A 40 2.13 -8.34 -27.83
N GLU A 41 2.76 -7.47 -28.63
CA GLU A 41 3.41 -7.86 -29.88
C GLU A 41 4.60 -8.80 -29.63
N LEU A 42 5.42 -8.51 -28.61
CA LEU A 42 6.51 -9.39 -28.19
C LEU A 42 5.98 -10.78 -27.81
N ARG A 43 4.92 -10.84 -27.00
CA ARG A 43 4.34 -12.12 -26.57
C ARG A 43 3.74 -12.90 -27.75
N GLN A 44 3.09 -12.20 -28.68
CA GLN A 44 2.54 -12.81 -29.88
C GLN A 44 3.65 -13.40 -30.76
N TRP A 45 4.75 -12.68 -30.94
CA TRP A 45 5.93 -13.18 -31.64
C TRP A 45 6.51 -14.42 -30.95
N VAL A 46 6.72 -14.39 -29.62
CA VAL A 46 7.21 -15.54 -28.84
C VAL A 46 6.31 -16.78 -29.04
N ASN A 47 4.99 -16.60 -28.97
CA ASN A 47 4.02 -17.67 -29.19
C ASN A 47 4.04 -18.20 -30.62
N GLN A 48 4.16 -17.31 -31.61
CA GLN A 48 4.15 -17.68 -33.02
C GLN A 48 5.37 -18.53 -33.39
N TYR A 49 6.54 -18.20 -32.86
CA TYR A 49 7.78 -18.89 -33.18
C TYR A 49 8.15 -19.99 -32.18
N SER A 50 7.31 -20.24 -31.15
CA SER A 50 7.56 -21.24 -30.09
C SER A 50 8.96 -21.10 -29.48
N VAL A 51 9.43 -19.87 -29.34
CA VAL A 51 10.75 -19.58 -28.76
C VAL A 51 10.59 -19.58 -27.26
N ASP A 52 11.32 -20.45 -26.55
CA ASP A 52 11.54 -20.30 -25.12
C ASP A 52 12.80 -19.44 -24.92
N PRO A 53 12.67 -18.17 -24.48
CA PRO A 53 13.83 -17.32 -24.26
C PRO A 53 14.67 -17.73 -23.05
N PHE A 54 14.15 -18.58 -22.15
CA PHE A 54 14.83 -18.96 -20.91
C PHE A 54 14.67 -20.45 -20.56
N PRO A 55 15.10 -21.36 -21.46
CA PRO A 55 14.97 -22.80 -21.23
C PRO A 55 15.70 -23.21 -19.94
N GLU A 56 15.08 -24.10 -19.17
CA GLU A 56 15.64 -24.73 -17.95
C GLU A 56 15.91 -23.77 -16.77
N THR A 57 15.43 -22.51 -16.80
CA THR A 57 15.59 -21.60 -15.65
C THR A 57 14.37 -21.62 -14.73
N THR A 58 14.58 -21.96 -13.46
CA THR A 58 13.53 -21.89 -12.44
C THR A 58 13.45 -20.49 -11.83
N LEU A 59 12.24 -19.94 -11.76
CA LEU A 59 11.97 -18.63 -11.17
C LEU A 59 12.40 -18.57 -9.67
N PRO A 60 13.29 -17.63 -9.25
CA PRO A 60 13.78 -17.51 -7.87
C PRO A 60 12.64 -17.23 -6.88
N PRO A 61 12.68 -17.66 -5.61
CA PRO A 61 11.52 -17.62 -4.71
C PRO A 61 10.79 -16.26 -4.66
N PRO A 62 9.45 -16.26 -4.57
CA PRO A 62 8.67 -15.03 -4.65
C PRO A 62 9.03 -14.10 -3.49
N LEU A 63 9.29 -12.84 -3.82
CA LEU A 63 9.52 -11.80 -2.82
C LEU A 63 8.20 -11.42 -2.14
N PRO A 64 8.25 -11.06 -0.84
CA PRO A 64 7.07 -10.62 -0.10
C PRO A 64 6.44 -9.38 -0.75
N ARG A 65 5.10 -9.34 -0.77
CA ARG A 65 4.32 -8.28 -1.42
C ARG A 65 4.65 -6.90 -0.86
N GLU A 66 4.98 -6.82 0.42
CA GLU A 66 5.35 -5.60 1.13
C GLU A 66 6.63 -4.99 0.53
N LYS A 67 7.60 -5.82 0.16
CA LYS A 67 8.86 -5.39 -0.46
C LYS A 67 8.65 -5.00 -1.93
N LEU A 68 7.66 -5.59 -2.58
CA LEU A 68 7.25 -5.29 -3.95
C LEU A 68 6.49 -3.97 -4.08
N LEU A 69 5.58 -3.73 -3.15
CA LEU A 69 4.70 -2.56 -3.13
C LEU A 69 5.27 -1.39 -2.34
N ASP A 70 6.52 -1.50 -1.87
CA ASP A 70 7.23 -0.41 -1.24
C ASP A 70 7.25 0.85 -2.14
N ARG A 71 6.37 1.77 -1.78
CA ARG A 71 6.21 3.07 -2.42
C ARG A 71 7.20 4.06 -1.84
N TYR A 72 7.62 3.87 -0.61
CA TYR A 72 8.48 4.81 0.09
C TYR A 72 9.81 4.99 -0.63
N HIS A 73 10.55 3.90 -0.82
CA HIS A 73 11.87 3.96 -1.46
C HIS A 73 11.78 4.16 -2.97
N SER A 74 10.71 3.66 -3.61
CA SER A 74 10.54 3.81 -5.06
C SER A 74 10.07 5.21 -5.49
N HIS A 75 9.34 5.92 -4.63
CA HIS A 75 8.71 7.19 -5.00
C HIS A 75 8.67 8.22 -3.86
N THR A 76 8.08 7.90 -2.70
CA THR A 76 7.76 8.90 -1.66
C THR A 76 8.99 9.67 -1.19
N GLN A 77 10.14 9.00 -1.04
CA GLN A 77 11.40 9.65 -0.63
C GLN A 77 11.93 10.64 -1.68
N LYS A 78 11.67 10.37 -2.96
CA LYS A 78 12.18 11.15 -4.12
C LYS A 78 11.23 12.25 -4.56
N CYS A 79 9.93 12.12 -4.27
CA CYS A 79 8.93 13.12 -4.60
C CYS A 79 8.80 14.16 -3.47
N GLY A 80 9.10 15.43 -3.76
CA GLY A 80 9.02 16.51 -2.77
C GLY A 80 7.64 16.68 -2.14
N SER A 81 6.57 16.59 -2.93
CA SER A 81 5.19 16.69 -2.44
C SER A 81 4.82 15.54 -1.49
N CYS A 82 5.08 14.29 -1.91
CA CYS A 82 4.76 13.11 -1.09
C CYS A 82 5.59 13.06 0.20
N ARG A 83 6.88 13.43 0.12
CA ARG A 83 7.77 13.51 1.29
C ARG A 83 7.28 14.54 2.30
N SER A 84 6.91 15.73 1.83
CA SER A 84 6.37 16.79 2.68
C SER A 84 5.03 16.40 3.31
N ALA A 85 4.14 15.75 2.54
CA ALA A 85 2.89 15.22 3.08
C ALA A 85 3.13 14.20 4.19
N LEU A 86 4.06 13.26 4.00
CA LEU A 86 4.44 12.28 5.01
C LEU A 86 4.98 12.94 6.28
N ALA A 87 5.91 13.88 6.13
CA ALA A 87 6.48 14.61 7.27
C ALA A 87 5.41 15.39 8.05
N ASN A 88 4.45 16.02 7.36
CA ASN A 88 3.36 16.74 8.00
C ASN A 88 2.40 15.80 8.73
N ILE A 89 2.06 14.64 8.14
CA ILE A 89 1.24 13.62 8.81
C ILE A 89 1.93 13.12 10.08
N GLN A 90 3.23 12.83 10.02
CA GLN A 90 4.01 12.38 11.17
C GLN A 90 4.06 13.42 12.28
N ARG A 91 4.30 14.69 11.93
CA ARG A 91 4.25 15.80 12.90
C ARG A 91 2.88 15.90 13.54
N LEU A 92 1.81 15.93 12.74
CA LEU A 92 0.45 16.07 13.24
C LEU A 92 0.05 14.90 14.15
N ARG A 93 0.43 13.67 13.78
CA ARG A 93 0.20 12.46 14.59
C ARG A 93 0.93 12.53 15.93
N ASN A 94 2.20 12.98 15.94
CA ASN A 94 2.96 13.13 17.18
C ASN A 94 2.35 14.20 18.10
N TRP A 95 1.99 15.37 17.56
CA TRP A 95 1.32 16.41 18.32
C TRP A 95 -0.01 15.94 18.89
N LEU A 96 -0.87 15.31 18.07
CA LEU A 96 -2.15 14.75 18.51
C LEU A 96 -1.98 13.65 19.57
N ALA A 97 -0.98 12.80 19.44
CA ALA A 97 -0.73 11.73 20.40
C ALA A 97 -0.29 12.30 21.77
N ILE A 98 0.58 13.31 21.77
CA ILE A 98 1.02 13.98 22.99
C ILE A 98 -0.15 14.70 23.65
N THR A 99 -0.93 15.49 22.89
CA THR A 99 -2.07 16.22 23.46
C THR A 99 -3.16 15.28 23.97
N ALA A 100 -3.45 14.19 23.26
CA ALA A 100 -4.38 13.16 23.72
C ALA A 100 -3.89 12.47 24.99
N ALA A 101 -2.59 12.14 25.09
CA ALA A 101 -2.02 11.52 26.28
C ALA A 101 -2.13 12.43 27.51
N ILE A 102 -1.80 13.71 27.36
CA ILE A 102 -1.96 14.72 28.42
C ILE A 102 -3.44 14.84 28.82
N ALA A 103 -4.34 14.97 27.85
CA ALA A 103 -5.77 15.10 28.11
C ALA A 103 -6.32 13.89 28.88
N ILE A 104 -5.95 12.66 28.48
CA ILE A 104 -6.36 11.43 29.16
C ILE A 104 -5.79 11.37 30.58
N ALA A 105 -4.53 11.76 30.79
CA ALA A 105 -3.89 11.76 32.09
C ALA A 105 -4.53 12.75 33.09
N MET A 106 -5.10 13.86 32.59
CA MET A 106 -5.73 14.89 33.43
C MET A 106 -7.16 14.51 33.88
N ILE A 107 -7.85 13.63 33.17
CA ILE A 107 -9.22 13.18 33.52
C ILE A 107 -9.32 12.55 34.93
N PRO A 108 -8.49 11.57 35.32
CA PRO A 108 -8.59 10.99 36.66
C PRO A 108 -8.24 12.00 37.76
N LEU A 109 -7.33 12.94 37.49
CA LEU A 109 -6.99 14.00 38.46
C LEU A 109 -8.20 14.90 38.75
N LEU A 110 -8.93 15.31 37.71
CA LEU A 110 -10.15 16.10 37.85
C LEU A 110 -11.28 15.33 38.55
N ALA A 111 -11.38 14.02 38.32
CA ALA A 111 -12.34 13.16 38.99
C ALA A 111 -12.07 13.05 40.51
N VAL A 112 -10.80 12.97 40.92
CA VAL A 112 -10.40 12.94 42.35
C VAL A 112 -10.71 14.26 43.04
N LEU A 113 -10.60 15.39 42.33
CA LEU A 113 -10.91 16.72 42.86
C LEU A 113 -12.43 16.99 42.97
N GLY A 114 -13.28 16.08 42.50
CA GLY A 114 -14.74 16.15 42.67
C GLY A 114 -15.45 17.16 41.77
N GLU A 115 -14.78 17.73 40.77
CA GLU A 115 -15.33 18.80 39.92
C GLU A 115 -16.02 18.32 38.63
N THR A 116 -16.32 17.01 38.49
CA THR A 116 -16.80 16.47 37.21
C THR A 116 -18.33 16.41 37.14
N SER A 117 -18.93 17.30 36.33
CA SER A 117 -20.34 17.21 35.93
C SER A 117 -20.56 16.16 34.82
N PHE A 118 -21.79 15.64 34.70
CA PHE A 118 -22.16 14.70 33.63
C PHE A 118 -21.85 15.24 32.22
N LEU A 119 -22.11 16.53 31.99
CA LEU A 119 -21.80 17.19 30.73
C LEU A 119 -20.29 17.21 30.45
N ALA A 120 -19.47 17.49 31.47
CA ALA A 120 -18.02 17.48 31.34
C ALA A 120 -17.50 16.08 30.97
N SER A 121 -17.99 15.02 31.65
CA SER A 121 -17.61 13.65 31.33
C SER A 121 -18.00 13.26 29.90
N PHE A 122 -19.21 13.59 29.46
CA PHE A 122 -19.68 13.29 28.10
C PHE A 122 -18.83 14.01 27.02
N LEU A 123 -18.53 15.29 27.24
CA LEU A 123 -17.68 16.08 26.34
C LEU A 123 -16.25 15.51 26.30
N SER A 124 -15.66 15.14 27.44
CA SER A 124 -14.32 14.54 27.47
C SER A 124 -14.28 13.20 26.71
N THR A 125 -15.27 12.32 26.91
CA THR A 125 -15.33 11.04 26.20
C THR A 125 -15.48 11.23 24.68
N THR A 126 -16.36 12.13 24.24
CA THR A 126 -16.54 12.40 22.80
C THR A 126 -15.28 12.98 22.16
N VAL A 127 -14.58 13.90 22.83
CA VAL A 127 -13.29 14.44 22.37
C VAL A 127 -12.24 13.33 22.25
N ILE A 128 -12.13 12.43 23.23
CA ILE A 128 -11.20 11.29 23.16
C ILE A 128 -11.50 10.39 21.97
N LEU A 129 -12.77 10.07 21.72
CA LEU A 129 -13.17 9.23 20.58
C LEU A 129 -12.80 9.88 19.24
N VAL A 130 -13.02 11.18 19.10
CA VAL A 130 -12.65 11.94 17.89
C VAL A 130 -11.12 11.98 17.72
N LEU A 131 -10.37 12.24 18.80
CA LEU A 131 -8.90 12.21 18.78
C LEU A 131 -8.36 10.82 18.42
N GLY A 132 -8.96 9.76 18.96
CA GLY A 132 -8.62 8.38 18.61
C GLY A 132 -8.88 8.07 17.14
N ALA A 133 -10.07 8.41 16.63
CA ALA A 133 -10.46 8.20 15.25
C ALA A 133 -9.55 8.97 14.27
N THR A 134 -9.20 10.22 14.59
CA THR A 134 -8.29 11.03 13.77
C THR A 134 -6.88 10.44 13.76
N LEU A 135 -6.34 10.00 14.89
CA LEU A 135 -5.04 9.31 14.96
C LEU A 135 -5.01 8.03 14.12
N LEU A 136 -6.07 7.22 14.16
CA LEU A 136 -6.21 6.03 13.32
C LEU A 136 -6.26 6.39 11.83
N GLY A 137 -7.02 7.43 11.47
CA GLY A 137 -7.10 7.95 10.10
C GLY A 137 -5.74 8.41 9.58
N LEU A 138 -4.99 9.17 10.39
CA LEU A 138 -3.63 9.61 10.05
C LEU A 138 -2.67 8.43 9.90
N GLY A 139 -2.73 7.43 10.79
CA GLY A 139 -1.92 6.22 10.67
C GLY A 139 -2.21 5.45 9.38
N LYS A 140 -3.47 5.40 8.95
CA LYS A 140 -3.85 4.80 7.66
C LYS A 140 -3.26 5.58 6.47
N LEU A 141 -3.28 6.90 6.51
CA LEU A 141 -2.70 7.75 5.46
C LEU A 141 -1.18 7.60 5.40
N GLU A 142 -0.51 7.59 6.56
CA GLU A 142 0.93 7.33 6.66
C GLU A 142 1.28 5.98 6.03
N ARG A 143 0.57 4.91 6.39
CA ARG A 143 0.78 3.57 5.84
C ARG A 143 0.61 3.53 4.32
N GLN A 144 -0.36 4.25 3.75
CA GLN A 144 -0.54 4.35 2.30
C GLN A 144 0.63 5.03 1.57
N LEU A 145 1.36 5.93 2.23
CA LEU A 145 2.56 6.56 1.67
C LEU A 145 3.78 5.64 1.73
N TYR A 146 3.78 4.65 2.63
CA TYR A 146 4.79 3.59 2.69
C TYR A 146 4.51 2.44 1.74
N GLU A 147 3.31 1.85 1.81
CA GLU A 147 2.97 0.58 1.14
C GLU A 147 2.17 0.78 -0.16
N GLY A 148 1.72 2.00 -0.46
CA GLY A 148 0.75 2.22 -1.52
C GLY A 148 -0.66 1.76 -1.14
N ARG A 149 -1.59 1.76 -2.11
CA ARG A 149 -2.97 1.30 -1.91
C ARG A 149 -3.06 -0.15 -2.36
N ASN A 150 -3.66 -1.01 -1.54
CA ASN A 150 -4.09 -2.33 -1.98
C ASN A 150 -5.25 -2.16 -2.97
N VAL A 151 -4.92 -2.14 -4.26
CA VAL A 151 -5.90 -2.29 -5.33
C VAL A 151 -6.05 -3.80 -5.56
N PRO A 152 -7.26 -4.36 -5.50
CA PRO A 152 -7.48 -5.77 -5.81
C PRO A 152 -6.99 -6.06 -7.23
N LEU A 153 -6.51 -7.27 -7.47
CA LEU A 153 -6.12 -7.69 -8.80
C LEU A 153 -7.37 -7.62 -9.69
N ARG A 154 -7.24 -6.92 -10.83
CA ARG A 154 -8.36 -6.69 -11.76
C ARG A 154 -8.92 -7.98 -12.37
N ASN A 155 -8.13 -9.07 -12.32
CA ASN A 155 -8.42 -10.37 -12.91
C ASN A 155 -8.62 -11.47 -11.86
N LEU A 156 -9.27 -11.16 -10.73
CA LEU A 156 -9.74 -12.21 -9.83
C LEU A 156 -10.94 -12.91 -10.48
N PRO A 157 -10.94 -14.24 -10.63
CA PRO A 157 -12.17 -14.96 -10.92
C PRO A 157 -13.15 -14.76 -9.75
N ASP A 158 -14.41 -14.54 -10.06
CA ASP A 158 -15.50 -14.52 -9.07
C ASP A 158 -15.59 -15.83 -8.29
#